data_AF-A0A9P7JUY8-F1
#
_entry.id   AF-A0A9P7JUY8-F1
#
_cell.length_a   1.000
_cell.length_b   1.000
_cell.length_c   1.000
_cell.angle_alpha   90.00
_cell.angle_beta   90.00
_cell.angle_gamma   90.00
#
_symmetry.space_group_name_H-M   'P 1'
#
loop_
_entity.id
_entity.type
_entity.pdbx_description
1 polymer ?
#
loop_
_entity_poly.entity_id
_entity_poly.type
_entity_poly.pdbx_seq_one_letter_code
_entity_poly.pdbx_strand_id
1 'polypeptide(L)'
;MATIAFNDSSDTPPSYDVSVSKDSSQSKQSVFSSLQSKHKASVLSLIHQIVSSPGFGVASVAPIIKSCAAALPAAKFSKLLQKRNIENHTALYWAIVNNRREALLEFVKFIPKFSRACSADLRLACMAVNDHDSFMLLHLGDNEVDSKDRSSRRMLGCPRDDIQVHDGDTLSARSNENNFFVHFVFRMFQKRLRTARKLEVEFVAQGRIWVLCFSMDVLTGDWFVEFGISRDSPSANKLSPGSDTMQPLRLDMRTSHILAPGGVYKYYMDGADTRLTVCWRLSDWPMHANTAYVDCNGTLTAKLMMTIKPRYPYRG
;
A
#
# COMPACT_ATOMS: atom_id res chain seq x y z
N MET A 1 35.93 -31.48 -16.97
CA MET A 1 35.54 -32.73 -16.29
C MET A 1 36.65 -33.09 -15.33
N ALA A 2 36.45 -32.83 -14.04
CA ALA A 2 37.40 -33.16 -12.99
C ALA A 2 36.60 -33.76 -11.82
N THR A 3 36.89 -35.03 -11.54
CA THR A 3 36.24 -35.86 -10.51
C THR A 3 37.06 -35.75 -9.23
N ILE A 4 36.45 -35.28 -8.15
CA ILE A 4 37.06 -35.24 -6.81
C ILE A 4 36.39 -36.34 -5.99
N ALA A 5 37.18 -37.32 -5.55
CA ALA A 5 36.78 -38.38 -4.63
C ALA A 5 36.87 -37.88 -3.19
N PHE A 6 35.84 -38.15 -2.39
CA PHE A 6 35.84 -37.94 -0.94
C PHE A 6 36.05 -39.28 -0.24
N ASN A 7 37.07 -39.32 0.63
CA ASN A 7 37.34 -40.41 1.55
C ASN A 7 36.41 -40.31 2.76
N ASP A 8 35.79 -41.44 3.09
CA ASP A 8 34.95 -41.66 4.26
C ASP A 8 35.86 -42.07 5.43
N SER A 9 35.83 -41.31 6.53
CA SER A 9 36.57 -41.59 7.77
C SER A 9 35.59 -41.51 8.92
N SER A 10 35.22 -42.69 9.40
CA SER A 10 34.40 -42.95 10.56
C SER A 10 35.24 -42.82 11.83
N ASP A 11 35.01 -41.76 12.61
CA ASP A 11 35.48 -41.66 13.99
C ASP A 11 34.29 -41.30 14.91
N THR A 12 33.77 -42.33 15.57
CA THR A 12 32.81 -42.21 16.67
C THR A 12 33.51 -41.83 17.97
N PRO A 13 33.07 -40.79 18.69
CA PRO A 13 33.59 -40.48 20.03
C PRO A 13 32.91 -41.34 21.13
N PRO A 14 33.57 -41.54 22.28
CA PRO A 14 33.02 -42.32 23.39
C PRO A 14 31.89 -41.56 24.10
N SER A 15 30.79 -42.29 24.29
CA SER A 15 29.62 -41.87 25.07
C SER A 15 29.96 -41.74 26.55
N TYR A 16 29.79 -40.55 27.12
CA TYR A 16 29.79 -40.34 28.56
C TYR A 16 28.35 -40.14 29.02
N ASP A 17 27.85 -41.09 29.82
CA ASP A 17 26.61 -40.93 30.56
C ASP A 17 26.87 -40.05 31.78
N VAL A 18 26.49 -38.78 31.69
CA VAL A 18 26.40 -37.88 32.84
C VAL A 18 24.94 -37.86 33.29
N SER A 19 24.70 -38.51 34.42
CA SER A 19 23.45 -38.45 35.18
C SER A 19 23.27 -37.04 35.76
N VAL A 20 22.59 -36.18 35.01
CA VAL A 20 22.19 -34.84 35.46
C VAL A 20 21.01 -34.97 36.44
N SER A 21 21.29 -34.68 37.70
CA SER A 21 20.30 -34.47 38.74
C SER A 21 19.30 -33.39 38.32
N LYS A 22 18.05 -33.81 38.12
CA LYS A 22 16.87 -32.94 38.06
C LYS A 22 16.59 -32.45 39.46
N ASP A 23 16.90 -31.18 39.74
CA ASP A 23 16.04 -30.29 40.53
C ASP A 23 16.68 -28.89 40.57
N SER A 24 15.84 -27.85 40.61
CA SER A 24 16.21 -26.41 40.71
C SER A 24 16.54 -25.64 39.40
N SER A 25 15.61 -25.60 38.44
CA SER A 25 15.70 -24.70 37.25
C SER A 25 14.55 -23.69 37.09
N GLN A 26 13.63 -23.55 38.06
CA GLN A 26 12.45 -22.68 37.90
C GLN A 26 12.61 -21.22 38.38
N SER A 27 13.63 -20.84 39.15
CA SER A 27 13.69 -19.46 39.70
C SER A 27 14.38 -18.41 38.79
N LYS A 28 15.21 -18.81 37.83
CA LYS A 28 15.96 -17.86 36.98
C LYS A 28 15.16 -17.28 35.80
N GLN A 29 14.06 -17.91 35.38
CA GLN A 29 13.22 -17.39 34.29
C GLN A 29 12.40 -16.14 34.69
N SER A 30 12.11 -15.97 35.99
CA SER A 30 11.27 -14.88 36.50
C SER A 30 11.93 -13.50 36.42
N VAL A 31 13.24 -13.40 36.67
CA VAL A 31 13.94 -12.10 36.68
C VAL A 31 14.14 -11.54 35.27
N PHE A 32 14.47 -12.41 34.30
CA PHE A 32 14.72 -12.02 32.92
C PHE A 32 13.47 -11.49 32.20
N SER A 33 12.28 -11.99 32.53
CA SER A 33 11.02 -11.51 31.94
C SER A 33 10.69 -10.09 32.40
N SER A 34 10.99 -9.74 33.66
CA SER A 34 10.77 -8.40 34.21
C SER A 34 11.71 -7.35 33.63
N LEU A 35 12.95 -7.73 33.28
CA LEU A 35 13.90 -6.79 32.68
C LEU A 35 13.53 -6.48 31.21
N GLN A 36 13.11 -7.52 30.47
CA GLN A 36 12.65 -7.37 29.09
C GLN A 36 11.39 -6.51 28.97
N SER A 37 10.47 -6.57 29.95
CA SER A 37 9.28 -5.73 29.95
C SER A 37 9.60 -4.25 30.17
N LYS A 38 10.55 -3.94 31.06
CA LYS A 38 11.06 -2.57 31.27
C LYS A 38 11.69 -2.00 30.00
N HIS A 39 12.56 -2.76 29.34
CA HIS A 39 13.21 -2.31 28.09
C HIS A 39 12.18 -2.04 26.99
N LYS A 40 11.19 -2.93 26.84
CA LYS A 40 10.12 -2.76 25.85
C LYS A 40 9.30 -1.49 26.10
N ALA A 41 8.95 -1.20 27.37
CA ALA A 41 8.19 -0.01 27.73
C ALA A 41 8.99 1.27 27.43
N SER A 42 10.27 1.30 27.78
CA SER A 42 11.16 2.44 27.48
C SER A 42 11.31 2.66 25.97
N VAL A 43 11.53 1.59 25.20
CA VAL A 43 11.62 1.67 23.73
C VAL A 43 10.30 2.18 23.13
N LEU A 44 9.16 1.69 23.60
CA LEU A 44 7.85 2.14 23.10
C LEU A 44 7.60 3.62 23.43
N SER A 45 7.94 4.06 24.64
CA SER A 45 7.84 5.47 25.02
C SER A 45 8.68 6.36 24.11
N LEU A 46 9.90 5.94 23.76
CA LEU A 46 10.78 6.70 22.88
C LEU A 46 10.27 6.72 21.43
N ILE A 47 9.79 5.59 20.92
CA ILE A 47 9.12 5.53 19.61
C ILE A 47 7.92 6.45 19.57
N HIS A 48 7.08 6.43 20.61
CA HIS A 48 5.92 7.32 20.73
C HIS A 48 6.34 8.79 20.68
N GLN A 49 7.37 9.18 21.44
CA GLN A 49 7.90 10.54 21.40
C GLN A 49 8.38 10.94 20.00
N ILE A 50 9.11 10.06 19.29
CA ILE A 50 9.62 10.33 17.94
C ILE A 50 8.49 10.57 16.93
N VAL A 51 7.39 9.81 17.01
CA VAL A 51 6.28 9.94 16.06
C VAL A 51 5.31 11.05 16.41
N SER A 52 5.20 11.43 17.69
CA SER A 52 4.24 12.44 18.14
C SER A 52 4.85 13.83 18.34
N SER A 53 6.15 13.92 18.65
CA SER A 53 6.79 15.20 18.98
C SER A 53 7.50 15.80 17.76
N PRO A 54 7.15 17.03 17.34
CA PRO A 54 7.83 17.68 16.21
C PRO A 54 9.30 18.07 16.53
N GLY A 55 9.68 18.09 17.82
CA GLY A 55 10.97 18.57 18.31
C GLY A 55 12.19 17.68 18.00
N PHE A 56 12.00 16.46 17.51
CA PHE A 56 13.14 15.65 17.06
C PHE A 56 13.60 16.13 15.68
N GLY A 57 14.78 16.73 15.62
CA GLY A 57 15.41 17.07 14.34
C GLY A 57 15.74 15.82 13.53
N VAL A 58 15.70 15.93 12.20
CA VAL A 58 15.93 14.82 11.26
C VAL A 58 17.23 14.06 11.54
N ALA A 59 18.30 14.76 11.93
CA ALA A 59 19.60 14.18 12.26
C ALA A 59 19.58 13.28 13.52
N SER A 60 18.62 13.50 14.43
CA SER A 60 18.55 12.76 15.71
C SER A 60 17.72 11.48 15.63
N VAL A 61 16.79 11.38 14.66
CA VAL A 61 15.83 10.28 14.58
C VAL A 61 16.54 8.94 14.30
N ALA A 62 17.42 8.89 13.31
CA ALA A 62 18.13 7.66 12.93
C ALA A 62 18.98 7.04 14.07
N PRO A 63 19.86 7.77 14.79
CA PRO A 63 20.63 7.19 15.89
C PRO A 63 19.75 6.72 17.04
N ILE A 64 18.65 7.43 17.34
CA ILE A 64 17.71 7.01 18.38
C ILE A 64 17.02 5.70 18.00
N ILE A 65 16.49 5.58 16.78
CA ILE A 65 15.83 4.35 16.31
C ILE A 65 16.83 3.18 16.29
N LYS A 66 18.08 3.40 15.88
CA LYS A 66 19.14 2.38 15.95
C LYS A 66 19.42 1.94 17.39
N SER A 67 19.43 2.87 18.34
CA SER A 67 19.56 2.55 19.77
C SER A 67 18.38 1.70 20.26
N CYS A 68 17.13 2.07 19.89
CA CYS A 68 15.95 1.26 20.19
C CYS A 68 16.02 -0.15 19.58
N ALA A 69 16.49 -0.25 18.34
CA ALA A 69 16.65 -1.52 17.64
C ALA A 69 17.74 -2.39 18.27
N ALA A 70 18.82 -1.81 18.80
CA ALA A 70 19.87 -2.53 19.51
C ALA A 70 19.41 -3.04 20.88
N ALA A 71 18.46 -2.36 21.52
CA ALA A 71 17.93 -2.74 22.83
C ALA A 71 17.00 -3.98 22.80
N LEU A 72 16.57 -4.43 21.62
CA LEU A 72 15.64 -5.55 21.44
C LEU A 72 16.12 -6.48 20.32
N PRO A 73 15.85 -7.80 20.39
CA PRO A 73 16.05 -8.69 19.25
C PRO A 73 15.30 -8.18 18.02
N ALA A 74 15.91 -8.25 16.83
CA ALA A 74 15.36 -7.69 15.58
C ALA A 74 13.90 -8.13 15.32
N ALA A 75 13.59 -9.41 15.53
CA ALA A 75 12.23 -9.94 15.38
C ALA A 75 11.23 -9.31 16.38
N LYS A 76 11.65 -9.06 17.64
CA LYS A 76 10.81 -8.39 18.65
C LYS A 76 10.61 -6.91 18.32
N PHE A 77 11.64 -6.23 17.83
CA PHE A 77 11.55 -4.83 17.41
C PHE A 77 10.62 -4.66 16.20
N SER A 78 10.78 -5.49 15.17
CA SER A 78 9.88 -5.52 14.01
C SER A 78 8.42 -5.75 14.42
N LYS A 79 8.18 -6.74 15.30
CA LYS A 79 6.84 -7.01 15.84
C LYS A 79 6.29 -5.87 16.69
N LEU A 80 7.15 -5.14 17.40
CA LEU A 80 6.75 -3.97 18.20
C LEU A 80 6.24 -2.84 17.30
N LEU A 81 6.96 -2.55 16.21
CA LEU A 81 6.61 -1.50 15.25
C LEU A 81 5.28 -1.79 14.52
N GLN A 82 5.04 -3.05 14.17
CA GLN A 82 3.84 -3.48 13.44
C GLN A 82 2.61 -3.71 14.33
N LYS A 83 2.76 -3.70 15.66
CA LYS A 83 1.65 -3.89 16.59
C LYS A 83 1.01 -2.54 16.92
N ARG A 84 -0.32 -2.53 17.03
CA ARG A 84 -1.14 -1.41 17.48
C ARG A 84 -0.89 -1.11 18.96
N ASN A 85 0.13 -0.29 19.25
CA ASN A 85 0.60 -0.01 20.61
C ASN A 85 0.46 1.47 20.99
N ILE A 86 0.08 2.35 20.07
CA ILE A 86 -0.09 3.79 20.31
C ILE A 86 -1.51 4.14 19.87
N GLU A 87 -2.40 4.39 20.83
CA GLU A 87 -3.80 4.77 20.57
C GLU A 87 -4.52 3.82 19.59
N ASN A 88 -4.33 2.51 19.77
CA ASN A 88 -4.85 1.46 18.89
C ASN A 88 -4.36 1.49 17.43
N HIS A 89 -3.31 2.25 17.14
CA HIS A 89 -2.62 2.29 15.86
C HIS A 89 -1.14 1.91 16.00
N THR A 90 -0.52 1.59 14.87
CA THR A 90 0.92 1.28 14.77
C THR A 90 1.76 2.55 14.88
N ALA A 91 3.04 2.41 15.24
CA ALA A 91 3.96 3.55 15.23
C ALA A 91 4.14 4.12 13.81
N LEU A 92 4.09 3.26 12.79
CA LEU A 92 4.19 3.69 11.40
C LEU A 92 2.95 4.48 10.93
N TYR A 93 1.75 4.15 11.41
CA TYR A 93 0.54 4.95 11.18
C TYR A 93 0.76 6.39 11.65
N TRP A 94 1.19 6.56 12.90
CA TRP A 94 1.43 7.90 13.48
C TRP A 94 2.58 8.63 12.79
N ALA A 95 3.60 7.91 12.31
CA ALA A 95 4.66 8.51 11.52
C ALA A 95 4.13 9.11 10.20
N ILE A 96 3.13 8.50 9.56
CA ILE A 96 2.48 9.07 8.37
C ILE A 96 1.59 10.26 8.76
N VAL A 97 0.69 10.06 9.73
CA VAL A 97 -0.29 11.09 10.14
C VAL A 97 0.39 12.37 10.62
N ASN A 98 1.48 12.24 11.37
CA ASN A 98 2.23 13.38 11.90
C ASN A 98 3.36 13.85 10.97
N ASN A 99 3.37 13.38 9.71
CA ASN A 99 4.36 13.73 8.69
C ASN A 99 5.83 13.58 9.16
N ARG A 100 6.13 12.48 9.85
CA ARG A 100 7.47 12.11 10.35
C ARG A 100 8.13 11.14 9.36
N ARG A 101 8.32 11.58 8.11
CA ARG A 101 8.81 10.76 6.99
C ARG A 101 10.18 10.14 7.27
N GLU A 102 11.05 10.86 7.97
CA GLU A 102 12.36 10.37 8.41
C GLU A 102 12.24 9.18 9.37
N ALA A 103 11.31 9.23 10.32
CA ALA A 103 11.06 8.13 11.24
C ALA A 103 10.47 6.91 10.50
N LEU A 104 9.52 7.17 9.59
CA LEU A 104 8.92 6.14 8.75
C LEU A 104 10.00 5.38 7.95
N LEU A 105 10.87 6.10 7.24
CA LEU A 105 11.96 5.51 6.45
C LEU A 105 12.92 4.67 7.30
N GLU A 106 13.24 5.11 8.51
CA GLU A 106 14.09 4.33 9.42
C GLU A 106 13.37 3.09 9.97
N PHE A 107 12.09 3.18 10.34
CA PHE A 107 11.33 2.03 10.82
C PHE A 107 11.20 0.91 9.78
N VAL A 108 10.95 1.27 8.53
CA VAL A 108 10.75 0.30 7.43
C VAL A 108 12.00 -0.56 7.20
N LYS A 109 13.20 -0.06 7.49
CA LYS A 109 14.46 -0.86 7.38
C LYS A 109 14.47 -2.08 8.30
N PHE A 110 13.68 -2.06 9.39
CA PHE A 110 13.56 -3.16 10.35
C PHE A 110 12.35 -4.06 10.09
N ILE A 111 11.61 -3.83 8.99
CA ILE A 111 10.39 -4.56 8.65
C ILE A 111 10.59 -5.19 7.27
N PRO A 112 11.01 -6.48 7.20
CA PRO A 112 11.20 -7.15 5.92
C PRO A 112 9.87 -7.35 5.16
N LYS A 113 8.77 -7.48 5.90
CA LYS A 113 7.43 -7.67 5.37
C LYS A 113 6.41 -7.13 6.37
N PHE A 114 5.47 -6.32 5.88
CA PHE A 114 4.33 -5.88 6.69
C PHE A 114 3.35 -7.04 6.89
N SER A 115 2.88 -7.19 8.12
CA SER A 115 1.72 -8.01 8.43
C SER A 115 0.46 -7.36 7.86
N ARG A 116 -0.54 -8.17 7.51
CA ARG A 116 -1.82 -7.69 6.98
C ARG A 116 -2.47 -6.61 7.85
N ALA A 117 -2.44 -6.76 9.17
CA ALA A 117 -2.98 -5.79 10.10
C ALA A 117 -2.23 -4.45 10.08
N CYS A 118 -0.90 -4.49 9.94
CA CYS A 118 -0.07 -3.30 9.77
C CYS A 118 -0.34 -2.64 8.42
N SER A 119 -0.39 -3.39 7.31
CA SER A 119 -0.68 -2.82 5.99
C SER A 119 -2.04 -2.12 5.95
N ALA A 120 -3.08 -2.73 6.54
CA ALA A 120 -4.40 -2.11 6.64
C ALA A 120 -4.37 -0.80 7.45
N ASP A 121 -3.58 -0.76 8.52
CA ASP A 121 -3.37 0.44 9.33
C ASP A 121 -2.65 1.55 8.54
N LEU A 122 -1.60 1.20 7.80
CA LEU A 122 -0.86 2.15 6.94
C LEU A 122 -1.71 2.70 5.81
N ARG A 123 -2.54 1.86 5.19
CA ARG A 123 -3.52 2.27 4.18
C ARG A 123 -4.47 3.31 4.76
N LEU A 124 -4.99 3.05 5.96
CA LEU A 124 -5.84 4.00 6.69
C LEU A 124 -5.10 5.32 6.97
N ALA A 125 -3.84 5.28 7.40
CA ALA A 125 -3.04 6.48 7.62
C ALA A 125 -2.91 7.33 6.34
N CYS A 126 -2.53 6.71 5.23
CA CYS A 126 -2.37 7.40 3.94
C CYS A 126 -3.68 8.04 3.48
N MET A 127 -4.82 7.36 3.68
CA MET A 127 -6.13 7.94 3.39
C MET A 127 -6.46 9.12 4.31
N ALA A 128 -6.17 9.02 5.61
CA ALA A 128 -6.49 10.07 6.57
C ALA A 128 -5.81 11.41 6.25
N VAL A 129 -4.57 11.37 5.73
CA VAL A 129 -3.81 12.57 5.35
C VAL A 129 -3.68 12.80 3.84
N ASN A 130 -4.39 12.02 3.02
CA ASN A 130 -4.31 12.04 1.55
C ASN A 130 -2.87 11.89 0.99
N ASP A 131 -2.02 11.10 1.64
CA ASP A 131 -0.58 10.96 1.31
C ASP A 131 -0.35 9.79 0.34
N HIS A 132 -0.40 10.09 -0.96
CA HIS A 132 -0.10 9.13 -2.02
C HIS A 132 1.38 8.70 -2.06
N ASP A 133 2.30 9.61 -1.74
CA ASP A 133 3.73 9.34 -1.80
C ASP A 133 4.14 8.26 -0.80
N SER A 134 3.67 8.37 0.45
CA SER A 134 3.89 7.34 1.47
C SER A 134 3.23 6.01 1.07
N PHE A 135 2.05 6.06 0.46
CA PHE A 135 1.37 4.86 -0.05
C PHE A 135 2.21 4.12 -1.11
N MET A 136 2.80 4.86 -2.06
CA MET A 136 3.67 4.31 -3.10
C MET A 136 5.02 3.85 -2.54
N LEU A 137 5.64 4.65 -1.66
CA LEU A 137 6.90 4.35 -1.00
C LEU A 137 6.86 3.04 -0.21
N LEU A 138 5.75 2.80 0.50
CA LEU A 138 5.54 1.62 1.31
C LEU A 138 5.01 0.42 0.51
N HIS A 139 4.71 0.63 -0.78
CA HIS A 139 4.17 -0.38 -1.69
C HIS A 139 2.85 -0.98 -1.19
N LEU A 140 1.99 -0.15 -0.61
CA LEU A 140 0.75 -0.61 0.02
C LEU A 140 -0.29 -1.08 -1.00
N GLY A 141 -0.16 -0.71 -2.27
CA GLY A 141 -0.97 -1.22 -3.37
C GLY A 141 -0.56 -2.60 -3.89
N ASP A 142 0.66 -3.06 -3.57
CA ASP A 142 1.16 -4.39 -3.94
C ASP A 142 0.64 -5.43 -2.93
N ASN A 143 -0.68 -5.59 -2.80
CA ASN A 143 -1.28 -6.53 -1.86
C ASN A 143 -0.85 -8.00 -2.15
N GLU A 144 -0.74 -8.81 -1.08
CA GLU A 144 -0.06 -10.12 -1.01
C GLU A 144 -0.53 -11.21 -1.99
N VAL A 145 -1.69 -11.04 -2.64
CA VAL A 145 -2.27 -12.08 -3.48
C VAL A 145 -1.64 -12.02 -4.86
N ASP A 146 -0.44 -12.61 -4.95
CA ASP A 146 0.20 -13.18 -6.14
C ASP A 146 -0.28 -12.61 -7.47
N SER A 147 -0.16 -11.28 -7.61
CA SER A 147 -0.60 -10.65 -8.85
C SER A 147 0.35 -11.14 -9.93
N LYS A 148 -0.20 -11.82 -10.95
CA LYS A 148 0.57 -12.25 -12.13
C LYS A 148 1.38 -11.09 -12.70
N ASP A 149 0.91 -9.85 -12.53
CA ASP A 149 1.65 -8.64 -12.87
C ASP A 149 2.99 -8.55 -12.11
N ARG A 150 3.04 -8.70 -10.78
CA ARG A 150 4.29 -8.62 -10.01
C ARG A 150 5.33 -9.64 -10.48
N SER A 151 4.90 -10.88 -10.68
CA SER A 151 5.74 -11.94 -11.23
C SER A 151 6.20 -11.60 -12.66
N SER A 152 5.31 -11.03 -13.48
CA SER A 152 5.66 -10.55 -14.83
C SER A 152 6.66 -9.39 -14.80
N ARG A 153 6.53 -8.40 -13.90
CA ARG A 153 7.47 -7.28 -13.77
C ARG A 153 8.86 -7.79 -13.42
N ARG A 154 8.97 -8.71 -12.46
CA ARG A 154 10.25 -9.33 -12.09
C ARG A 154 10.85 -10.11 -13.26
N MET A 155 10.06 -10.91 -13.95
CA MET A 155 10.51 -11.70 -15.11
C MET A 155 10.96 -10.81 -16.28
N LEU A 156 10.28 -9.68 -16.49
CA LEU A 156 10.56 -8.74 -17.57
C LEU A 156 11.64 -7.70 -17.20
N GLY A 157 12.12 -7.69 -15.96
CA GLY A 157 13.00 -6.63 -15.46
C GLY A 157 12.36 -5.23 -15.53
N CYS A 158 11.01 -5.17 -15.52
CA CYS A 158 10.28 -3.92 -15.67
C CYS A 158 10.31 -3.15 -14.33
N PRO A 159 10.76 -1.89 -14.31
CA PRO A 159 10.70 -1.08 -13.11
C PRO A 159 9.23 -0.77 -12.76
N ARG A 160 9.01 -0.17 -11.58
CA ARG A 160 7.66 0.18 -11.16
C ARG A 160 7.03 1.23 -12.05
N ASP A 161 5.71 1.15 -12.13
CA ASP A 161 4.88 2.17 -12.74
C ASP A 161 5.00 3.47 -11.95
N ASP A 162 5.03 4.59 -12.65
CA ASP A 162 5.01 5.93 -12.05
C ASP A 162 3.55 6.40 -11.98
N ILE A 163 3.10 6.75 -10.78
CA ILE A 163 1.74 7.21 -10.52
C ILE A 163 1.89 8.50 -9.73
N GLN A 164 1.39 9.59 -10.30
CA GLN A 164 1.42 10.90 -9.68
C GLN A 164 0.00 11.38 -9.51
N VAL A 165 -0.37 11.71 -8.28
CA VAL A 165 -1.69 12.26 -7.94
C VAL A 165 -1.51 13.73 -7.64
N HIS A 166 -2.29 14.57 -8.32
CA HIS A 166 -2.34 16.00 -8.10
C HIS A 166 -3.75 16.35 -7.66
N ASP A 167 -3.89 16.93 -6.47
CA ASP A 167 -5.14 17.60 -6.12
C ASP A 167 -5.35 18.76 -7.11
N GLY A 168 -6.59 18.98 -7.54
CA GLY A 168 -6.86 20.03 -8.52
C GLY A 168 -6.57 21.42 -7.96
N ASP A 169 -6.14 22.33 -8.84
CA ASP A 169 -5.72 23.67 -8.45
C ASP A 169 -6.82 24.41 -7.66
N THR A 170 -6.49 24.70 -6.40
CA THR A 170 -7.27 25.58 -5.51
C THR A 170 -7.44 26.99 -6.07
N LEU A 171 -6.66 27.38 -7.09
CA LEU A 171 -6.80 28.64 -7.82
C LEU A 171 -8.13 28.76 -8.57
N SER A 172 -8.80 27.64 -8.85
CA SER A 172 -10.21 27.63 -9.24
C SER A 172 -11.15 27.73 -8.03
N ALA A 173 -10.83 28.60 -7.06
CA ALA A 173 -11.55 28.82 -5.81
C ALA A 173 -13.06 29.15 -5.97
N ARG A 174 -13.53 29.39 -7.20
CA ARG A 174 -14.94 29.61 -7.52
C ARG A 174 -15.73 28.30 -7.73
N SER A 175 -15.07 27.20 -8.05
CA SER A 175 -15.70 25.89 -8.15
C SER A 175 -15.28 25.08 -6.92
N ASN A 176 -16.19 24.90 -5.96
CA ASN A 176 -16.07 23.93 -4.87
C ASN A 176 -16.09 22.47 -5.38
N GLU A 177 -15.44 22.20 -6.50
CA GLU A 177 -15.37 20.90 -7.13
C GLU A 177 -14.18 20.16 -6.54
N ASN A 178 -14.45 19.07 -5.82
CA ASN A 178 -13.42 18.15 -5.33
C ASN A 178 -12.87 17.36 -6.52
N ASN A 179 -11.99 17.99 -7.28
CA ASN A 179 -11.34 17.40 -8.43
C ASN A 179 -9.89 17.03 -8.12
N PHE A 180 -9.40 16.01 -8.82
CA PHE A 180 -8.01 15.59 -8.78
C PHE A 180 -7.62 15.00 -10.12
N PHE A 181 -6.31 14.98 -10.38
CA PHE A 181 -5.72 14.42 -11.57
C PHE A 181 -4.76 13.31 -11.21
N VAL A 182 -4.73 12.26 -12.01
CA VAL A 182 -3.80 11.15 -11.84
C VAL A 182 -3.06 10.93 -13.14
N HIS A 183 -1.74 11.04 -13.09
CA HIS A 183 -0.85 10.77 -14.20
C HIS A 183 -0.22 9.40 -14.00
N PHE A 184 -0.42 8.50 -14.96
CA PHE A 184 0.07 7.14 -14.95
C PHE A 184 1.10 6.94 -16.06
N VAL A 185 2.20 6.26 -15.73
CA VAL A 185 3.19 5.78 -16.69
C VAL A 185 3.43 4.30 -16.46
N PHE A 186 2.80 3.47 -17.29
CA PHE A 186 2.94 2.01 -17.24
C PHE A 186 4.00 1.53 -18.22
N ARG A 187 5.13 1.05 -17.72
CA ARG A 187 6.22 0.58 -18.59
C ARG A 187 5.96 -0.83 -19.08
N MET A 188 6.32 -1.10 -20.34
CA MET A 188 6.08 -2.39 -21.01
C MET A 188 4.61 -2.86 -20.89
N PHE A 189 3.67 -1.92 -20.89
CA PHE A 189 2.25 -2.12 -20.64
C PHE A 189 1.68 -3.27 -21.49
N GLN A 190 1.86 -3.24 -22.81
CA GLN A 190 1.30 -4.27 -23.69
C GLN A 190 1.87 -5.66 -23.40
N LYS A 191 3.19 -5.76 -23.16
CA LYS A 191 3.86 -7.03 -22.87
C LYS A 191 3.35 -7.59 -21.54
N ARG A 192 3.29 -6.74 -20.50
CA ARG A 192 2.77 -7.10 -19.19
C ARG A 192 1.30 -7.50 -19.25
N LEU A 193 0.45 -6.74 -19.95
CA LEU A 193 -0.97 -7.07 -20.09
C LEU A 193 -1.17 -8.40 -20.84
N ARG A 194 -0.39 -8.68 -21.89
CA ARG A 194 -0.43 -9.97 -22.59
C ARG A 194 0.02 -11.15 -21.71
N THR A 195 1.05 -10.96 -20.89
CA THR A 195 1.57 -12.00 -19.99
C THR A 195 0.68 -12.21 -18.77
N ALA A 196 0.33 -11.14 -18.07
CA ALA A 196 -0.41 -11.18 -16.80
C ALA A 196 -1.93 -11.25 -16.99
N ARG A 197 -2.45 -10.85 -18.17
CA ARG A 197 -3.88 -10.72 -18.52
C ARG A 197 -4.66 -9.68 -17.71
N LYS A 198 -4.10 -9.22 -16.59
CA LYS A 198 -4.65 -8.20 -15.72
C LYS A 198 -3.51 -7.37 -15.12
N LEU A 199 -3.61 -6.05 -15.20
CA LEU A 199 -2.74 -5.09 -14.54
C LEU A 199 -3.61 -4.25 -13.60
N GLU A 200 -3.24 -4.17 -12.34
CA GLU A 200 -4.02 -3.44 -11.34
C GLU A 200 -3.08 -2.49 -10.61
N VAL A 201 -3.49 -1.23 -10.46
CA VAL A 201 -2.78 -0.25 -9.65
C VAL A 201 -3.75 0.43 -8.70
N GLU A 202 -3.25 0.71 -7.51
CA GLU A 202 -3.96 1.47 -6.50
C GLU A 202 -3.25 2.78 -6.22
N PHE A 203 -4.02 3.80 -5.88
CA PHE A 203 -3.49 5.11 -5.52
C PHE A 203 -4.41 5.80 -4.52
N VAL A 204 -3.89 6.78 -3.78
CA VAL A 204 -4.65 7.54 -2.79
C VAL A 204 -5.01 8.89 -3.37
N ALA A 205 -6.29 9.25 -3.33
CA ALA A 205 -6.75 10.58 -3.71
C ALA A 205 -8.06 10.90 -2.98
N GLN A 206 -8.20 12.15 -2.51
CA GLN A 206 -9.39 12.64 -1.82
C GLN A 206 -9.81 11.74 -0.64
N GLY A 207 -8.82 11.27 0.13
CA GLY A 207 -9.02 10.44 1.32
C GLY A 207 -9.53 9.03 1.04
N ARG A 208 -9.31 8.51 -0.17
CA ARG A 208 -9.74 7.18 -0.60
C ARG A 208 -8.65 6.46 -1.35
N ILE A 209 -8.73 5.13 -1.36
CA ILE A 209 -7.91 4.31 -2.24
C ILE A 209 -8.72 3.98 -3.48
N TRP A 210 -8.23 4.44 -4.61
CA TRP A 210 -8.75 4.16 -5.94
C TRP A 210 -8.01 2.99 -6.55
N VAL A 211 -8.68 2.29 -7.46
CA VAL A 211 -8.11 1.21 -8.25
C VAL A 211 -8.34 1.48 -9.74
N LEU A 212 -7.28 1.32 -10.53
CA LEU A 212 -7.34 1.29 -11.99
C LEU A 212 -6.84 -0.08 -12.43
N CYS A 213 -7.69 -0.81 -13.15
CA CYS A 213 -7.42 -2.15 -13.62
C CYS A 213 -7.52 -2.18 -15.15
N PHE A 214 -6.49 -2.72 -15.79
CA PHE A 214 -6.51 -3.08 -17.21
C PHE A 214 -6.62 -4.59 -17.30
N SER A 215 -7.55 -5.10 -18.09
CA SER A 215 -7.69 -6.53 -18.34
C SER A 215 -7.80 -6.79 -19.83
N MET A 216 -7.51 -8.02 -20.24
CA MET A 216 -7.70 -8.46 -21.62
C MET A 216 -8.57 -9.71 -21.63
N ASP A 217 -9.67 -9.64 -22.37
CA ASP A 217 -10.52 -10.80 -22.62
C ASP A 217 -9.79 -11.77 -23.55
N VAL A 218 -9.76 -13.03 -23.15
CA VAL A 218 -8.94 -14.06 -23.81
C VAL A 218 -9.58 -14.53 -25.13
N LEU A 219 -10.91 -14.46 -25.24
CA LEU A 219 -11.67 -14.95 -26.38
C LEU A 219 -11.68 -13.94 -27.51
N THR A 220 -11.91 -12.68 -27.16
CA THR A 220 -12.05 -11.57 -28.12
C THR A 220 -10.74 -10.84 -28.37
N GLY A 221 -9.78 -10.91 -27.43
CA GLY A 221 -8.57 -10.10 -27.46
C GLY A 221 -8.81 -8.64 -27.08
N ASP A 222 -10.03 -8.28 -26.66
CA ASP A 222 -10.41 -6.93 -26.27
C ASP A 222 -9.77 -6.53 -24.96
N TRP A 223 -9.40 -5.25 -24.86
CA TRP A 223 -8.83 -4.70 -23.64
C TRP A 223 -9.88 -3.88 -22.92
N PHE A 224 -9.96 -4.06 -21.62
CA PHE A 224 -10.90 -3.36 -20.75
C PHE A 224 -10.13 -2.52 -19.74
N VAL A 225 -10.70 -1.38 -19.41
CA VAL A 225 -10.25 -0.50 -18.34
C VAL A 225 -11.36 -0.44 -17.32
N GLU A 226 -11.05 -0.81 -16.09
CA GLU A 226 -11.94 -0.70 -14.95
C GLU A 226 -11.36 0.33 -13.98
N PHE A 227 -12.18 1.27 -13.55
CA PHE A 227 -11.79 2.27 -12.57
C PHE A 227 -12.79 2.29 -11.42
N GLY A 228 -12.31 2.33 -10.18
CA GLY A 228 -13.19 2.35 -9.03
C GLY A 228 -12.51 2.58 -7.70
N ILE A 229 -13.24 2.27 -6.63
CA ILE A 229 -12.74 2.34 -5.25
C ILE A 229 -12.22 0.95 -4.83
N SER A 230 -11.05 0.91 -4.19
CA SER A 230 -10.47 -0.34 -3.66
C SER A 230 -11.32 -0.94 -2.54
N ARG A 231 -11.21 -2.27 -2.36
CA ARG A 231 -11.93 -3.03 -1.31
C ARG A 231 -11.61 -2.54 0.09
N ASP A 232 -10.35 -2.15 0.31
CA ASP A 232 -9.86 -1.74 1.63
C ASP A 232 -10.06 -0.23 1.86
N SER A 233 -10.60 0.50 0.88
CA SER A 233 -10.99 1.88 1.12
C SER A 233 -12.28 1.87 1.94
N PRO A 234 -12.35 2.58 3.09
CA PRO A 234 -13.59 2.74 3.80
C PRO A 234 -14.62 3.28 2.83
N SER A 235 -15.78 2.63 2.77
CA SER A 235 -16.95 3.22 2.15
C SER A 235 -17.13 4.59 2.81
N ALA A 236 -17.33 5.63 2.01
CA ALA A 236 -17.46 7.02 2.50
C ALA A 236 -18.55 7.22 3.58
N ASN A 237 -19.36 6.19 3.81
CA ASN A 237 -20.58 6.19 4.61
C ASN A 237 -20.36 5.87 6.10
N LYS A 238 -19.11 5.67 6.58
CA LYS A 238 -18.86 5.42 8.02
C LYS A 238 -18.50 6.66 8.85
N LEU A 239 -18.49 7.85 8.27
CA LEU A 239 -18.08 9.07 8.98
C LEU A 239 -19.20 9.80 9.75
N SER A 240 -20.40 9.23 9.89
CA SER A 240 -21.43 9.82 10.75
C SER A 240 -22.27 8.74 11.44
N PRO A 241 -22.12 8.53 12.76
CA PRO A 241 -23.04 7.68 13.52
C PRO A 241 -24.40 8.39 13.61
N GLY A 242 -25.36 7.97 12.79
CA GLY A 242 -26.75 8.47 12.87
C GLY A 242 -27.56 8.53 11.56
N SER A 243 -27.00 8.16 10.41
CA SER A 243 -27.71 8.18 9.12
C SER A 243 -27.74 6.79 8.49
N ASP A 244 -28.81 6.03 8.73
CA ASP A 244 -29.01 4.66 8.20
C ASP A 244 -29.35 4.60 6.71
N THR A 245 -29.47 5.74 6.01
CA THR A 245 -29.77 5.73 4.58
C THR A 245 -28.48 5.78 3.76
N MET A 246 -28.08 4.62 3.24
CA MET A 246 -26.92 4.46 2.36
C MET A 246 -27.13 5.25 1.06
N GLN A 247 -26.46 6.40 0.92
CA GLN A 247 -26.53 7.18 -0.32
C GLN A 247 -25.33 6.89 -1.24
N PRO A 248 -25.55 6.43 -2.49
CA PRO A 248 -24.46 6.18 -3.43
C PRO A 248 -23.81 7.50 -3.87
N LEU A 249 -22.47 7.51 -3.91
CA LEU A 249 -21.69 8.60 -4.49
C LEU A 249 -21.88 8.66 -6.01
N ARG A 250 -22.02 9.87 -6.53
CA ARG A 250 -22.00 10.11 -7.98
C ARG A 250 -20.60 10.56 -8.38
N LEU A 251 -19.89 9.70 -9.10
CA LEU A 251 -18.68 10.09 -9.81
C LEU A 251 -19.09 10.80 -11.09
N ASP A 252 -18.67 12.05 -11.25
CA ASP A 252 -18.73 12.73 -12.54
C ASP A 252 -17.30 12.76 -13.10
N MET A 253 -17.03 11.84 -14.02
CA MET A 253 -15.71 11.74 -14.61
C MET A 253 -15.65 12.71 -15.79
N ARG A 254 -15.23 13.94 -15.50
CA ARG A 254 -14.92 14.92 -16.55
C ARG A 254 -13.50 14.69 -17.00
N THR A 255 -13.33 14.48 -18.29
CA THR A 255 -12.09 14.10 -18.90
C THR A 255 -11.55 15.24 -19.73
N SER A 256 -10.59 16.00 -19.19
CA SER A 256 -9.93 17.06 -19.96
C SER A 256 -8.82 16.49 -20.85
N HIS A 257 -8.18 15.39 -20.46
CA HIS A 257 -7.05 14.80 -21.21
C HIS A 257 -6.92 13.26 -21.17
N ILE A 258 -7.83 12.51 -20.51
CA ILE A 258 -8.02 11.08 -20.79
C ILE A 258 -9.32 10.93 -21.54
N LEU A 259 -9.27 10.55 -22.80
CA LEU A 259 -10.47 10.40 -23.60
C LEU A 259 -11.16 9.09 -23.23
N ALA A 260 -11.84 9.04 -22.08
CA ALA A 260 -12.92 8.09 -21.92
C ALA A 260 -14.05 8.53 -22.85
N PRO A 261 -14.63 7.64 -23.67
CA PRO A 261 -15.78 8.00 -24.48
C PRO A 261 -16.86 8.60 -23.57
N GLY A 262 -17.43 9.75 -23.97
CA GLY A 262 -18.61 10.29 -23.32
C GLY A 262 -19.72 9.25 -23.44
N GLY A 263 -19.92 8.46 -22.38
CA GLY A 263 -20.63 7.19 -22.47
C GLY A 263 -21.28 6.80 -21.16
N VAL A 264 -22.34 6.00 -21.28
CA VAL A 264 -23.22 5.57 -20.19
C VAL A 264 -22.42 4.78 -19.15
N TYR A 265 -22.32 5.33 -17.94
CA TYR A 265 -21.72 4.68 -16.78
C TYR A 265 -22.60 3.51 -16.35
N LYS A 266 -22.07 2.29 -16.40
CA LYS A 266 -22.72 1.11 -15.81
C LYS A 266 -22.22 0.93 -14.39
N TYR A 267 -23.11 1.09 -13.42
CA TYR A 267 -22.85 0.75 -12.04
C TYR A 267 -23.06 -0.74 -11.86
N TYR A 268 -22.00 -1.47 -11.51
CA TYR A 268 -22.10 -2.88 -11.17
C TYR A 268 -22.18 -3.01 -9.65
N MET A 269 -23.37 -3.37 -9.15
CA MET A 269 -23.54 -3.81 -7.77
C MET A 269 -23.33 -5.33 -7.79
N ASP A 270 -22.14 -5.80 -7.44
CA ASP A 270 -21.95 -7.21 -7.15
C ASP A 270 -22.53 -7.48 -5.76
N GLY A 271 -23.39 -8.49 -5.61
CA GLY A 271 -24.39 -8.64 -4.55
C GLY A 271 -23.90 -8.72 -3.09
N ALA A 272 -22.59 -8.57 -2.84
CA ALA A 272 -22.00 -8.44 -1.51
C ALA A 272 -20.95 -7.31 -1.41
N ASP A 273 -20.50 -6.74 -2.52
CA ASP A 273 -19.42 -5.76 -2.59
C ASP A 273 -19.90 -4.61 -3.49
N THR A 274 -20.49 -3.58 -2.89
CA THR A 274 -20.94 -2.37 -3.60
C THR A 274 -19.71 -1.57 -4.03
N ARG A 275 -19.03 -2.07 -5.06
CA ARG A 275 -17.90 -1.39 -5.68
C ARG A 275 -18.44 -0.40 -6.69
N LEU A 276 -18.07 0.85 -6.48
CA LEU A 276 -18.27 1.87 -7.50
C LEU A 276 -17.18 1.65 -8.57
N THR A 277 -17.50 0.84 -9.58
CA THR A 277 -16.64 0.58 -10.73
C THR A 277 -17.28 1.12 -12.01
N VAL A 278 -16.44 1.66 -12.88
CA VAL A 278 -16.79 2.01 -14.26
C VAL A 278 -15.87 1.21 -15.17
N CYS A 279 -16.45 0.57 -16.18
CA CYS A 279 -15.73 -0.26 -17.13
C CYS A 279 -15.87 0.30 -18.55
N TRP A 280 -14.76 0.37 -19.28
CA TRP A 280 -14.70 0.78 -20.68
C TRP A 280 -13.93 -0.24 -21.50
N ARG A 281 -14.27 -0.38 -22.77
CA ARG A 281 -13.39 -1.03 -23.75
C ARG A 281 -12.36 -0.01 -24.22
N LEU A 282 -11.09 -0.39 -24.26
CA LEU A 282 -10.01 0.54 -24.62
C LEU A 282 -10.11 0.99 -26.08
N SER A 283 -10.68 0.18 -26.97
CA SER A 283 -10.96 0.56 -28.36
C SER A 283 -11.90 1.75 -28.49
N ASP A 284 -12.71 2.01 -27.47
CA ASP A 284 -13.70 3.08 -27.48
C ASP A 284 -13.10 4.42 -27.04
N TRP A 285 -11.84 4.42 -26.59
CA TRP A 285 -11.13 5.64 -26.21
C TRP A 285 -10.72 6.38 -27.48
N PRO A 286 -11.13 7.65 -27.67
CA PRO A 286 -10.65 8.48 -28.77
C PRO A 286 -9.13 8.47 -28.81
N MET A 287 -8.57 7.81 -29.82
CA MET A 287 -7.16 7.95 -30.14
C MET A 287 -7.05 9.19 -31.01
N HIS A 288 -6.54 10.30 -30.46
CA HIS A 288 -6.13 11.40 -31.34
C HIS A 288 -5.04 10.86 -32.26
N ALA A 289 -5.10 11.21 -33.55
CA ALA A 289 -4.14 10.77 -34.56
C ALA A 289 -2.66 11.03 -34.19
N ASN A 290 -2.41 11.96 -33.27
CA ASN A 290 -1.08 12.37 -32.83
C ASN A 290 -0.68 11.85 -31.43
N THR A 291 -1.53 11.10 -30.73
CA THR A 291 -1.20 10.55 -29.40
C THR A 291 -1.26 9.03 -29.44
N ALA A 292 -0.15 8.40 -29.82
CA ALA A 292 0.04 7.00 -29.48
C ALA A 292 0.17 6.93 -27.95
N TYR A 293 -0.89 6.50 -27.26
CA TYR A 293 -0.88 6.32 -25.80
C TYR A 293 0.21 5.36 -25.35
N VAL A 294 0.53 4.41 -26.23
CA VAL A 294 1.61 3.47 -26.09
C VAL A 294 2.76 3.92 -26.98
N ASP A 295 3.90 4.27 -26.39
CA ASP A 295 5.10 4.61 -27.14
C ASP A 295 5.71 3.39 -27.86
N CYS A 296 6.77 3.60 -28.64
CA CYS A 296 7.48 2.52 -29.33
C CYS A 296 8.13 1.50 -28.38
N ASN A 297 8.28 1.83 -27.09
CA ASN A 297 8.78 0.94 -26.05
C ASN A 297 7.67 0.14 -25.35
N GLY A 298 6.41 0.33 -25.77
CA GLY A 298 5.27 -0.29 -25.12
C GLY A 298 4.85 0.39 -23.82
N THR A 299 5.29 1.62 -23.55
CA THR A 299 4.95 2.41 -22.35
C THR A 299 3.62 3.12 -22.57
N LEU A 300 2.64 2.86 -21.68
CA LEU A 300 1.38 3.58 -21.67
C LEU A 300 1.49 4.83 -20.78
N THR A 301 1.24 6.02 -21.35
CA THR A 301 1.11 7.27 -20.59
C THR A 301 -0.33 7.76 -20.64
N ALA A 302 -0.93 7.99 -19.47
CA ALA A 302 -2.34 8.37 -19.36
C ALA A 302 -2.55 9.41 -18.23
N LYS A 303 -3.42 10.40 -18.44
CA LYS A 303 -3.78 11.42 -17.43
C LYS A 303 -5.29 11.48 -17.13
N LEU A 304 -5.72 10.92 -16.00
CA LEU A 304 -7.12 10.86 -15.60
C LEU A 304 -7.50 12.12 -14.83
N MET A 305 -8.58 12.81 -15.23
CA MET A 305 -9.20 13.86 -14.42
C MET A 305 -10.46 13.29 -13.78
N MET A 306 -10.64 13.55 -12.49
CA MET A 306 -11.74 13.06 -11.68
C MET A 306 -12.43 14.23 -11.02
N THR A 307 -13.77 14.27 -11.06
CA THR A 307 -14.57 15.24 -10.30
C THR A 307 -15.53 14.49 -9.39
N ILE A 308 -15.36 14.64 -8.09
CA ILE A 308 -16.30 14.08 -7.10
C ILE A 308 -17.35 15.14 -6.84
N LYS A 309 -18.57 14.93 -7.34
CA LYS A 309 -19.69 15.83 -7.07
C LYS A 309 -20.43 15.37 -5.81
N PRO A 310 -20.65 16.25 -4.82
CA PRO A 310 -21.60 15.94 -3.76
C PRO A 310 -22.97 15.73 -4.41
N ARG A 311 -23.71 14.73 -3.94
CA ARG A 311 -25.08 14.55 -4.39
C ARG A 311 -25.90 15.68 -3.78
N TYR A 312 -26.42 16.58 -4.61
CA TYR A 312 -27.35 17.59 -4.12
C TYR A 312 -28.57 16.88 -3.54
N PRO A 313 -29.05 17.27 -2.34
CA PRO A 313 -30.32 16.76 -1.85
C PRO A 313 -31.37 17.05 -2.92
N TYR A 314 -32.11 16.02 -3.33
CA TYR A 314 -33.23 16.18 -4.24
C TYR A 314 -34.16 17.23 -3.60
N ARG A 315 -34.27 18.42 -4.20
CA ARG A 315 -35.34 19.35 -3.83
C ARG A 315 -36.60 18.75 -4.43
N GLY A 316 -37.38 18.07 -3.59
CA GLY A 316 -38.74 17.64 -3.91
C GLY A 316 -39.66 18.83 -4.10
#